data_AF-A0A6B3HS32-F1
#
_entry.id   AF-A0A6B3HS32-F1
#
_cell.length_a   1.000
_cell.length_b   1.000
_cell.length_c   1.000
_cell.angle_alpha   90.00
_cell.angle_beta   90.00
_cell.angle_gamma   90.00
#
_symmetry.space_group_name_H-M   'P 1'
#
loop_
_entity.id
_entity.type
_entity.pdbx_description
1 polymer ?
#
loop_
_entity_poly.entity_id
_entity_poly.type
_entity_poly.pdbx_seq_one_letter_code
_entity_poly.pdbx_strand_id
1 'polypeptide(L)' 'SQGGSVLTGTGQTTSTGGAPTVRRVVREIQSLLRSVAAAGDIIDAADALAPTHPELAEFLRVYGAGRTADAVAHYEGHQS' A
#
# COMPACT_ATOMS: atom_id res chain seq x y z
N SER A 1 18.82 -11.60 -49.18
CA SER A 1 18.97 -10.41 -48.32
C SER A 1 17.61 -9.86 -47.95
N GLN A 2 17.06 -10.23 -46.79
CA GLN A 2 16.00 -9.54 -46.02
C GLN A 2 16.17 -10.11 -44.60
N GLY A 3 16.64 -9.37 -43.60
CA GLY A 3 16.16 -8.07 -43.15
C GLY A 3 15.58 -8.33 -41.77
N GLY A 4 16.45 -8.44 -40.76
CA GLY A 4 16.05 -8.63 -39.38
C GLY A 4 15.26 -7.43 -38.87
N SER A 5 14.15 -7.70 -38.19
CA SER A 5 13.48 -6.71 -37.36
C SER A 5 13.59 -7.15 -35.91
N VAL A 6 14.56 -6.53 -35.24
CA VAL A 6 14.63 -6.42 -33.79
C VAL A 6 13.42 -5.64 -33.30
N LEU A 7 12.93 -5.98 -32.10
CA LEU A 7 12.49 -5.06 -31.03
C LEU A 7 11.74 -5.89 -29.97
N THR A 8 12.54 -6.55 -29.15
CA THR A 8 12.17 -6.93 -27.79
C THR A 8 12.02 -5.66 -26.96
N GLY A 9 10.92 -5.57 -26.20
CA GLY A 9 10.82 -4.69 -25.04
C GLY A 9 9.95 -3.45 -25.25
N THR A 10 8.71 -3.52 -24.76
CA THR A 10 8.16 -2.44 -23.93
C THR A 10 7.11 -3.07 -23.03
N GLY A 11 7.34 -3.01 -21.71
CA GLY A 11 6.34 -3.33 -20.71
C GLY A 11 5.13 -2.42 -20.91
N GLN A 12 4.08 -2.95 -21.52
CA GLN A 12 2.82 -2.26 -21.66
C GLN A 12 1.86 -2.82 -20.59
N THR A 13 2.07 -2.43 -19.34
CA THR A 13 0.92 -2.33 -18.42
C THR A 13 0.21 -1.04 -18.77
N THR A 14 -0.72 -1.17 -19.71
CA THR A 14 -1.76 -0.19 -19.98
C THR A 14 -2.38 0.26 -18.65
N SER A 15 -2.14 1.50 -18.24
CA SER A 15 -3.01 2.19 -17.29
C SER A 15 -4.29 2.56 -18.04
N THR A 16 -5.17 1.58 -18.19
CA THR A 16 -6.57 1.81 -18.58
C THR A 16 -7.28 2.42 -17.36
N GLY A 17 -7.95 3.56 -17.58
CA GLY A 17 -8.64 4.35 -16.55
C GLY A 17 -9.85 3.65 -15.92
N GLY A 18 -9.61 2.55 -15.20
CA GLY A 18 -10.54 1.95 -14.25
C GLY A 18 -10.27 2.47 -12.84
N ALA A 19 -11.30 2.44 -11.99
CA ALA A 19 -11.15 2.75 -10.57
C ALA A 19 -9.99 1.93 -9.96
N PRO A 20 -9.16 2.53 -9.09
CA PRO A 20 -8.03 1.82 -8.50
C PRO A 20 -8.56 0.59 -7.73
N THR A 21 -7.90 -0.55 -7.91
CA THR A 21 -8.22 -1.74 -7.12
C THR A 21 -7.92 -1.48 -5.64
N VAL A 22 -8.66 -2.11 -4.72
CA VAL A 22 -8.42 -1.99 -3.27
C VAL A 22 -6.96 -2.24 -2.92
N ARG A 23 -6.36 -3.29 -3.49
CA ARG A 23 -4.94 -3.61 -3.30
C ARG A 23 -4.00 -2.49 -3.76
N ARG A 24 -4.34 -1.74 -4.81
CA ARG A 24 -3.57 -0.58 -5.26
C ARG A 24 -3.66 0.57 -4.25
N VAL A 25 -4.88 0.91 -3.82
CA VAL A 25 -5.11 1.97 -2.82
C VAL A 25 -4.35 1.66 -1.53
N VAL A 26 -4.47 0.44 -1.01
CA VAL A 26 -3.76 -0.01 0.20
C VAL A 26 -2.25 0.16 0.03
N ARG A 27 -1.68 -0.26 -1.11
CA ARG A 27 -0.24 -0.11 -1.37
C ARG A 27 0.19 1.35 -1.40
N GLU A 28 -0.62 2.25 -1.96
CA GLU A 28 -0.35 3.68 -1.98
C GLU A 28 -0.37 4.26 -0.55
N ILE A 29 -1.33 3.88 0.29
CA ILE A 29 -1.37 4.27 1.71
C ILE A 29 -0.12 3.77 2.45
N GLN A 30 0.21 2.48 2.33
CA GLN A 30 1.38 1.91 3.00
C GLN A 30 2.69 2.56 2.50
N SER A 31 2.76 2.91 1.22
CA SER A 31 3.92 3.61 0.65
C SER A 31 4.04 5.02 1.18
N LEU A 32 2.94 5.75 1.28
CA LEU A 32 2.93 7.11 1.82
C LEU A 32 3.38 7.10 3.28
N LEU A 33 2.82 6.21 4.10
CA LEU A 33 3.18 6.12 5.53
C LEU A 33 4.68 5.84 5.71
N ARG A 34 5.23 4.88 4.94
CA ARG A 34 6.65 4.51 5.00
C ARG A 34 7.60 5.53 4.35
N SER A 35 7.08 6.46 3.55
CA SER A 35 7.88 7.61 3.08
C SER A 35 8.06 8.68 4.15
N VAL A 36 7.18 8.72 5.16
CA VAL A 36 7.23 9.69 6.26
C VAL A 36 8.14 9.19 7.39
N ALA A 37 8.11 7.90 7.69
CA ALA A 37 8.88 7.32 8.79
C ALA A 37 9.19 5.83 8.55
N ALA A 38 10.20 5.30 9.25
CA ALA A 38 10.50 3.88 9.18
C ALA A 38 9.39 3.07 9.86
N ALA A 39 9.26 1.79 9.50
CA ALA A 39 8.22 0.92 10.07
C ALA A 39 8.30 0.81 11.60
N GLY A 40 9.51 0.83 12.17
CA GLY A 40 9.72 0.85 13.62
C GLY A 40 9.16 2.11 14.28
N ASP A 41 9.53 3.29 13.76
CA ASP A 41 9.03 4.58 14.26
C ASP A 41 7.50 4.67 14.20
N ILE A 42 6.89 4.09 13.16
CA ILE A 42 5.43 4.04 13.02
C ILE A 42 4.79 3.14 14.10
N ILE A 43 5.41 2.02 14.45
CA ILE A 43 4.94 1.17 15.54
C ILE A 43 5.06 1.90 16.87
N ASP A 44 6.18 2.57 17.13
CA ASP A 44 6.38 3.34 18.36
C ASP A 44 5.31 4.44 18.50
N ALA A 45 5.02 5.14 17.41
CA ALA A 45 3.94 6.14 17.37
C ALA A 45 2.55 5.50 17.62
N ALA A 46 2.28 4.33 17.05
CA ALA A 46 1.05 3.60 17.28
C ALA A 46 0.91 3.19 18.76
N ASP A 47 1.98 2.72 19.38
CA ASP A 47 1.98 2.33 20.79
C ASP A 47 1.76 3.51 21.73
N ALA A 48 2.34 4.68 21.40
CA ALA A 48 2.09 5.92 22.12
C ALA A 48 0.62 6.40 22.00
N LEU A 49 -0.01 6.19 20.85
CA LEU A 49 -1.40 6.58 20.59
C LEU A 49 -2.43 5.61 21.16
N ALA A 50 -2.09 4.33 21.31
CA ALA A 50 -3.03 3.27 21.66
C ALA A 50 -3.89 3.54 22.93
N PRO A 51 -3.37 4.16 24.00
CA PRO A 51 -4.17 4.41 25.21
C PRO A 51 -5.32 5.40 25.00
N THR A 52 -5.18 6.35 24.07
CA THR A 52 -6.15 7.42 23.84
C THR A 52 -6.87 7.33 22.50
N HIS A 53 -6.24 6.69 21.50
CA HIS A 53 -6.72 6.56 20.13
C HIS A 53 -6.46 5.13 19.60
N PRO A 54 -7.16 4.11 20.13
CA PRO A 54 -6.89 2.71 19.79
C PRO A 54 -7.06 2.41 18.29
N GLU A 55 -8.08 2.98 17.65
CA GLU A 55 -8.37 2.79 16.21
C GLU A 55 -7.26 3.40 15.33
N LEU A 56 -6.74 4.57 15.71
CA LEU A 56 -5.64 5.20 14.98
C LEU A 56 -4.34 4.42 15.14
N ALA A 57 -4.09 3.90 16.34
CA ALA A 57 -2.96 3.01 16.59
C ALA A 57 -3.08 1.72 15.76
N GLU A 58 -4.26 1.11 15.67
CA GLU A 58 -4.51 -0.04 14.81
C GLU A 58 -4.22 0.29 13.33
N PHE A 59 -4.75 1.41 12.84
CA PHE A 59 -4.48 1.87 11.49
C PHE A 59 -2.97 1.97 11.21
N LEU A 60 -2.21 2.62 12.10
CA LEU A 60 -0.76 2.76 11.93
C LEU A 60 -0.03 1.42 11.93
N ARG A 61 -0.41 0.47 12.80
CA ARG A 61 0.17 -0.88 12.82
C ARG A 61 -0.11 -1.63 11.52
N VAL A 62 -1.37 -1.61 11.06
CA VAL A 62 -1.82 -2.33 9.86
C VAL A 62 -1.19 -1.76 8.58
N TYR A 63 -1.21 -0.44 8.42
CA TYR A 63 -0.74 0.19 7.19
C TYR A 63 0.77 0.52 7.19
N GLY A 64 1.39 0.71 8.35
CA GLY A 64 2.81 1.04 8.45
C GLY A 64 3.75 -0.16 8.43
N ALA A 65 3.44 -1.16 9.26
CA ALA A 65 4.30 -2.33 9.47
C ALA A 65 3.63 -3.65 9.07
N GLY A 66 2.30 -3.65 8.89
CA GLY A 66 1.54 -4.84 8.53
C GLY A 66 1.74 -5.31 7.08
N ARG A 67 1.36 -6.58 6.83
CA ARG A 67 1.38 -7.14 5.47
C ARG A 67 0.25 -6.54 4.66
N THR A 68 0.46 -6.40 3.35
CA THR A 68 -0.58 -5.86 2.45
C THR A 68 -1.89 -6.66 2.50
N ALA A 69 -1.84 -7.97 2.77
CA ALA A 69 -3.05 -8.79 2.91
C ALA A 69 -3.89 -8.37 4.14
N ASP A 70 -3.23 -8.15 5.27
CA ASP A 70 -3.87 -7.72 6.52
C ASP A 70 -4.49 -6.32 6.33
N ALA A 71 -3.78 -5.43 5.62
CA ALA A 71 -4.27 -4.09 5.30
C ALA A 71 -5.44 -4.06 4.30
N VAL A 72 -5.48 -4.99 3.33
CA VAL A 72 -6.64 -5.14 2.45
C VAL A 72 -7.87 -5.59 3.23
N ALA A 73 -7.74 -6.58 4.10
CA ALA A 73 -8.85 -7.04 4.93
C ALA A 73 -9.38 -5.92 5.84
N HIS A 74 -8.47 -5.14 6.46
CA HIS A 74 -8.85 -3.98 7.27
C HIS A 74 -9.53 -2.88 6.44
N TYR A 75 -9.08 -2.64 5.20
CA TYR A 75 -9.71 -1.66 4.30
C TYR A 75 -11.13 -2.08 3.91
N GLU A 76 -11.31 -3.34 3.51
CA GLU A 76 -12.61 -3.89 3.11
C GLU A 76 -13.61 -3.89 4.26
N GLY A 77 -13.18 -4.28 5.47
CA GLY A 77 -14.03 -4.25 6.66
C GLY A 77 -14.45 -2.84 7.12
N HIS A 78 -13.72 -1.80 6.71
CA HIS A 78 -14.08 -0.39 6.98
C HIS A 78 -14.98 0.24 5.90
N GLN A 79 -15.01 -0.32 4.68
CA GLN A 79 -15.80 0.22 3.56
C GLN A 79 -17.25 -0.30 3.53
N SER A 80 -17.53 -1.41 4.22
CA SER A 80 -18.85 -2.05 4.33
C SER A 80 -19.72 -1.41 5.39
#